data_AF-A0A7Y2BFE6-F1
#
_entry.id   AF-A0A7Y2BFE6-F1
#
_cell.length_a   1.000
_cell.length_b   1.000
_cell.length_c   1.000
_cell.angle_alpha   90.00
_cell.angle_beta   90.00
_cell.angle_gamma   90.00
#
_symmetry.space_group_name_H-M   'P 1'
#
loop_
_entity.id
_entity.type
_entity.pdbx_description
1 polymer ?
#
loop_
_entity_poly.entity_id
_entity_poly.type
_entity_poly.pdbx_seq_one_letter_code
_entity_poly.pdbx_strand_id
1 'polypeptide(L)'
;LCAGGFVFNREMVAEHLPEFVPGLPLGTAGDDGLGIRLGQSVGGKPAQMHRASAWRFLYPPNAFAQGVLVNDKGERFANEFWYGAKIGEAMVEENHGVATLIIDEKLKKLARAQSKPGELQWFQRAAALMNLYLNCKKAEDLDALAEMLDVPRATLQKTLDENNAVARDSEGPLRQSARQCAPAERRSVLRDRLLARFEAPPLRGDDARRARG
;
A
#
# COMPACT_ATOMS: atom_id res chain seq x y z
N LEU A 1 -13.56 12.80 -27.12
CA LEU A 1 -13.66 11.35 -26.80
C LEU A 1 -13.78 11.22 -25.29
N CYS A 2 -14.76 10.48 -24.79
CA CYS A 2 -15.04 10.31 -23.35
C CYS A 2 -15.17 8.81 -23.00
N ALA A 3 -14.28 7.98 -23.53
CA ALA A 3 -14.42 6.52 -23.54
C ALA A 3 -13.54 5.79 -22.49
N GLY A 4 -13.21 6.47 -21.38
CA GLY A 4 -12.45 5.84 -20.29
C GLY A 4 -10.96 5.64 -20.58
N GLY A 5 -10.35 4.77 -19.77
CA GLY A 5 -8.93 4.40 -19.82
C GLY A 5 -8.67 3.08 -20.55
N PHE A 6 -7.57 2.39 -20.19
CA PHE A 6 -7.15 1.12 -20.81
C PHE A 6 -6.79 0.03 -19.80
N VAL A 7 -7.21 0.17 -18.53
CA VAL A 7 -6.80 -0.74 -17.43
C VAL A 7 -7.24 -2.20 -17.65
N PHE A 8 -8.31 -2.45 -18.40
CA PHE A 8 -8.75 -3.80 -18.77
C PHE A 8 -8.07 -4.36 -20.02
N ASN A 9 -7.34 -3.53 -20.77
CA ASN A 9 -6.54 -3.98 -21.89
C ASN A 9 -5.14 -4.41 -21.42
N ARG A 10 -5.01 -5.71 -21.12
CA ARG A 10 -3.77 -6.29 -20.57
C ARG A 10 -2.55 -6.08 -21.47
N GLU A 11 -2.74 -6.04 -22.79
CA GLU A 11 -1.65 -5.79 -23.74
C GLU A 11 -1.15 -4.35 -23.63
N MET A 12 -2.06 -3.37 -23.64
CA MET A 12 -1.69 -1.96 -23.47
C MET A 12 -1.11 -1.67 -22.08
N VAL A 13 -1.61 -2.33 -21.03
CA VAL A 13 -1.02 -2.24 -19.69
C VAL A 13 0.39 -2.83 -19.68
N ALA A 14 0.62 -3.99 -20.30
CA ALA A 14 1.96 -4.57 -20.37
C ALA A 14 2.95 -3.71 -21.19
N GLU A 15 2.46 -3.04 -22.24
CA GLU A 15 3.27 -2.15 -23.07
C GLU A 15 3.65 -0.84 -22.36
N HIS A 16 2.68 -0.21 -21.69
CA HIS A 16 2.85 1.13 -21.16
C HIS A 16 3.09 1.20 -19.64
N LEU A 17 2.60 0.21 -18.89
CA LEU A 17 2.58 0.16 -17.42
C LEU A 17 3.02 -1.23 -16.92
N PRO A 18 4.20 -1.74 -17.32
CA PRO A 18 4.62 -3.11 -17.03
C PRO A 18 4.62 -3.42 -15.52
N GLU A 19 4.96 -2.43 -14.67
CA GLU A 19 4.95 -2.56 -13.22
C GLU A 19 3.54 -2.72 -12.60
N PHE A 20 2.48 -2.35 -13.32
CA PHE A 20 1.09 -2.49 -12.87
C PHE A 20 0.42 -3.80 -13.33
N VAL A 21 1.06 -4.60 -14.19
CA VAL A 21 0.52 -5.88 -14.70
C VAL A 21 0.07 -6.85 -13.59
N PRO A 22 0.83 -7.03 -12.48
CA PRO A 22 0.41 -7.91 -11.38
C PRO A 22 -0.82 -7.39 -10.62
N GLY A 23 -1.11 -6.10 -10.74
CA GLY A 23 -2.21 -5.44 -10.08
C GLY A 23 -3.58 -5.96 -10.52
N LEU A 24 -4.54 -5.87 -9.60
CA LEU A 24 -5.95 -6.06 -9.94
C LEU A 24 -6.46 -4.77 -10.63
N PRO A 25 -7.04 -4.88 -11.84
CA PRO A 25 -7.56 -3.73 -12.54
C PRO A 25 -8.73 -3.14 -11.76
N LEU A 26 -8.70 -1.82 -11.59
CA LEU A 26 -9.76 -1.06 -10.95
C LEU A 26 -10.33 -0.08 -11.97
N GLY A 27 -11.54 -0.33 -12.43
CA GLY A 27 -12.22 0.49 -13.43
C GLY A 27 -13.58 -0.11 -13.83
N THR A 28 -14.11 0.35 -14.96
CA THR A 28 -15.31 -0.18 -15.61
C THR A 28 -14.95 -0.98 -16.86
N ALA A 29 -15.85 -1.86 -17.30
CA ALA A 29 -15.62 -2.71 -18.49
C ALA A 29 -15.31 -1.91 -19.77
N GLY A 30 -15.65 -0.61 -19.83
CA GLY A 30 -15.34 0.27 -20.94
C GLY A 30 -13.91 0.84 -20.95
N ASP A 31 -13.11 0.59 -19.91
CA ASP A 31 -11.71 1.05 -19.85
C ASP A 31 -10.78 0.09 -20.61
N ASP A 32 -11.06 -0.09 -21.91
CA ASP A 32 -10.40 -1.04 -22.84
C ASP A 32 -9.39 -0.39 -23.80
N GLY A 33 -9.23 0.94 -23.72
CA GLY A 33 -8.31 1.70 -24.56
C GLY A 33 -8.79 1.99 -25.99
N LEU A 34 -10.00 1.58 -26.38
CA LEU A 34 -10.52 1.83 -27.74
C LEU A 34 -10.63 3.32 -28.05
N GLY A 35 -11.00 4.15 -27.07
CA GLY A 35 -11.02 5.60 -27.22
C GLY A 35 -9.64 6.19 -27.56
N ILE A 36 -8.58 5.68 -26.93
CA ILE A 36 -7.20 6.12 -27.19
C ILE A 36 -6.79 5.72 -28.61
N ARG A 37 -7.08 4.48 -29.01
CA ARG A 37 -6.74 3.97 -30.36
C ARG A 37 -7.50 4.71 -31.47
N LEU A 38 -8.76 5.09 -31.23
CA LEU A 38 -9.53 5.94 -32.14
C LEU A 38 -8.93 7.33 -32.28
N GLY A 39 -8.43 7.91 -31.18
CA GLY A 39 -7.67 9.17 -31.24
C GLY A 39 -6.40 9.03 -32.08
N GLN A 40 -5.65 7.95 -31.89
CA GLN A 40 -4.44 7.65 -32.67
C GLN A 40 -4.73 7.48 -34.17
N SER A 41 -5.84 6.84 -34.55
CA SER A 41 -6.17 6.60 -35.97
C SER A 41 -6.42 7.89 -36.76
N VAL A 42 -6.74 9.00 -36.08
CA VAL A 42 -6.91 10.32 -36.70
C VAL A 42 -5.73 11.26 -36.43
N GLY A 43 -4.57 10.72 -36.03
CA GLY A 43 -3.33 11.48 -35.82
C GLY A 43 -3.14 12.05 -34.39
N GLY A 44 -4.02 11.70 -33.45
CA GLY A 44 -3.86 12.07 -32.04
C GLY A 44 -2.64 11.38 -31.41
N LYS A 45 -1.90 12.11 -30.57
CA LYS A 45 -0.73 11.60 -29.87
C LYS A 45 -1.06 11.44 -28.39
N PRO A 46 -1.12 10.20 -27.84
CA PRO A 46 -1.32 10.02 -26.41
C PRO A 46 -0.10 10.52 -25.65
N ALA A 47 -0.31 10.98 -24.42
CA ALA A 47 0.73 11.45 -23.52
C ALA A 47 0.54 10.79 -22.15
N GLN A 48 1.63 10.66 -21.37
CA GLN A 48 1.60 10.12 -20.01
C GLN A 48 1.00 8.70 -19.89
N MET A 49 1.08 7.88 -20.95
CA MET A 49 0.60 6.48 -20.94
C MET A 49 1.34 5.61 -19.91
N HIS A 50 2.52 6.05 -19.47
CA HIS A 50 3.36 5.41 -18.45
C HIS A 50 2.98 5.77 -17.01
N ARG A 51 1.86 6.47 -16.79
CA ARG A 51 1.37 6.80 -15.45
C ARG A 51 0.07 6.08 -15.14
N ALA A 52 0.01 5.48 -13.97
CA ALA A 52 -1.21 4.90 -13.40
C ALA A 52 -1.31 5.21 -11.91
N SER A 53 -2.52 5.07 -11.35
CA SER A 53 -2.77 5.29 -9.93
C SER A 53 -3.16 3.96 -9.27
N ALA A 54 -2.26 3.40 -8.44
CA ALA A 54 -2.56 2.24 -7.61
C ALA A 54 -3.28 2.68 -6.33
N TRP A 55 -4.54 2.31 -6.19
CA TRP A 55 -5.31 2.68 -4.99
C TRP A 55 -5.09 1.69 -3.84
N ARG A 56 -4.53 2.18 -2.72
CA ARG A 56 -4.46 1.44 -1.46
C ARG A 56 -5.52 1.91 -0.47
N PHE A 57 -6.40 1.01 -0.04
CA PHE A 57 -7.38 1.27 1.02
C PHE A 57 -6.74 1.13 2.42
N LEU A 58 -5.98 2.14 2.83
CA LEU A 58 -5.46 2.27 4.20
C LEU A 58 -6.45 2.99 5.12
N TYR A 59 -7.30 3.85 4.58
CA TYR A 59 -8.32 4.57 5.32
C TYR A 59 -9.70 4.39 4.65
N PRO A 60 -10.77 4.11 5.42
CA PRO A 60 -10.82 3.81 6.86
C PRO A 60 -10.56 2.32 7.17
N PRO A 61 -10.09 1.93 8.39
CA PRO A 61 -10.02 2.67 9.66
C PRO A 61 -8.76 3.54 9.86
N ASN A 62 -8.91 4.64 10.63
CA ASN A 62 -7.81 5.55 11.00
C ASN A 62 -6.64 4.86 11.71
N ALA A 63 -6.91 3.77 12.43
CA ALA A 63 -5.90 3.00 13.16
C ALA A 63 -4.77 2.49 12.26
N PHE A 64 -5.02 2.23 10.98
CA PHE A 64 -3.98 1.78 10.05
C PHE A 64 -2.96 2.88 9.73
N ALA A 65 -3.39 4.14 9.68
CA ALA A 65 -2.48 5.27 9.47
C ALA A 65 -1.53 5.52 10.66
N GLN A 66 -1.80 4.91 11.82
CA GLN A 66 -0.95 5.01 13.02
C GLN A 66 0.12 3.91 13.09
N GLY A 67 0.07 2.94 12.17
CA GLY A 67 1.11 1.91 12.02
C GLY A 67 2.31 2.43 11.24
N VAL A 68 3.16 1.48 10.81
CA VAL A 68 4.35 1.78 10.00
C VAL A 68 4.29 1.02 8.69
N LEU A 69 4.38 1.72 7.57
CA LEU A 69 4.53 1.10 6.25
C LEU A 69 6.01 0.86 5.96
N VAL A 70 6.38 -0.40 5.72
CA VAL A 70 7.73 -0.80 5.32
C VAL A 70 7.75 -1.40 3.91
N ASN A 71 8.87 -1.24 3.23
CA ASN A 71 9.15 -1.86 1.93
C ASN A 71 9.75 -3.27 2.07
N ASP A 72 10.18 -3.84 0.94
CA ASP A 72 10.89 -5.12 0.81
C ASP A 72 12.27 -5.16 1.51
N LYS A 73 12.76 -4.03 2.03
CA LYS A 73 14.00 -3.94 2.82
C LYS A 73 13.76 -3.72 4.30
N GLY A 74 12.49 -3.58 4.73
CA GLY A 74 12.13 -3.24 6.09
C GLY A 74 12.31 -1.75 6.42
N GLU A 75 12.47 -0.90 5.41
CA GLU A 75 12.61 0.55 5.55
C GLU A 75 11.26 1.24 5.36
N ARG A 76 11.07 2.33 6.09
CA ARG A 76 9.84 3.13 5.99
C ARG A 76 9.93 4.09 4.79
N PHE A 77 8.98 3.99 3.86
CA PHE A 77 9.05 4.72 2.58
C PHE A 77 7.94 5.77 2.37
N ALA A 78 6.85 5.71 3.15
CA ALA A 78 5.69 6.57 2.97
C ALA A 78 5.20 7.20 4.27
N ASN A 79 4.49 8.32 4.15
CA ASN A 79 3.64 8.83 5.21
C ASN A 79 2.29 8.13 5.15
N GLU A 80 1.95 7.42 6.21
CA GLU A 80 0.77 6.55 6.33
C GLU A 80 -0.55 7.35 6.32
N PHE A 81 -0.50 8.68 6.47
CA PHE A 81 -1.64 9.59 6.32
C PHE A 81 -1.81 10.15 4.90
N TRP A 82 -0.92 9.83 3.96
CA TRP A 82 -1.12 10.20 2.57
C TRP A 82 -2.33 9.49 1.96
N TYR A 83 -2.91 10.10 0.92
CA TYR A 83 -3.99 9.47 0.19
C TYR A 83 -3.49 8.19 -0.50
N GLY A 84 -4.36 7.19 -0.61
CA GLY A 84 -3.98 5.83 -1.01
C GLY A 84 -3.27 5.72 -2.36
N ALA A 85 -3.58 6.61 -3.32
CA ALA A 85 -2.93 6.59 -4.63
C ALA A 85 -1.50 7.17 -4.61
N LYS A 86 -1.16 8.10 -3.71
CA LYS A 86 0.24 8.54 -3.53
C LYS A 86 1.09 7.46 -2.86
N ILE A 87 0.49 6.73 -1.91
CA ILE A 87 1.14 5.58 -1.30
C ILE A 87 1.36 4.49 -2.35
N GLY A 88 0.38 4.26 -3.23
CA GLY A 88 0.50 3.30 -4.33
C GLY A 88 1.56 3.70 -5.36
N GLU A 89 1.65 4.97 -5.73
CA GLU A 89 2.70 5.51 -6.62
C GLU A 89 4.09 5.24 -6.02
N ALA A 90 4.34 5.67 -4.77
CA ALA A 90 5.61 5.40 -4.09
C ALA A 90 5.91 3.90 -3.91
N MET A 91 4.89 3.08 -3.68
CA MET A 91 5.04 1.63 -3.56
C MET A 91 5.50 0.99 -4.88
N VAL A 92 4.87 1.36 -5.99
CA VAL A 92 5.13 0.74 -7.30
C VAL A 92 6.41 1.29 -7.92
N GLU A 93 6.61 2.61 -7.88
CA GLU A 93 7.75 3.26 -8.54
C GLU A 93 9.07 3.08 -7.79
N GLU A 94 9.05 3.08 -6.46
CA GLU A 94 10.28 3.15 -5.64
C GLU A 94 10.52 1.89 -4.80
N ASN A 95 9.51 1.04 -4.59
CA ASN A 95 9.55 -0.06 -3.61
C ASN A 95 9.11 -1.41 -4.20
N HIS A 96 9.32 -1.61 -5.50
CA HIS A 96 9.07 -2.87 -6.23
C HIS A 96 7.65 -3.43 -6.09
N GLY A 97 6.65 -2.56 -5.84
CA GLY A 97 5.26 -2.97 -5.63
C GLY A 97 4.99 -3.66 -4.28
N VAL A 98 5.96 -3.65 -3.35
CA VAL A 98 5.85 -4.29 -2.03
C VAL A 98 5.65 -3.23 -0.96
N ALA A 99 4.57 -3.39 -0.19
CA ALA A 99 4.35 -2.60 1.02
C ALA A 99 3.73 -3.48 2.10
N THR A 100 4.30 -3.42 3.30
CA THR A 100 3.77 -4.10 4.47
C THR A 100 3.45 -3.11 5.57
N LEU A 101 2.19 -3.12 6.02
CA LEU A 101 1.78 -2.35 7.19
C LEU A 101 2.02 -3.17 8.45
N ILE A 102 2.82 -2.61 9.36
CA ILE A 102 3.09 -3.15 10.68
C ILE A 102 2.23 -2.40 11.71
N ILE A 103 1.42 -3.15 12.46
CA ILE A 103 0.61 -2.63 13.57
C ILE A 103 0.77 -3.49 14.82
N ASP A 104 0.58 -2.89 16.00
CA ASP A 104 0.54 -3.61 17.28
C ASP A 104 -0.88 -4.12 17.62
N GLU A 105 -0.98 -4.87 18.72
CA GLU A 105 -2.26 -5.39 19.20
C GLU A 105 -3.25 -4.28 19.62
N LYS A 106 -2.76 -3.12 20.07
CA LYS A 106 -3.61 -1.97 20.47
C LYS A 106 -4.25 -1.34 19.25
N LEU A 107 -3.48 -1.08 18.20
CA LEU A 107 -3.94 -0.60 16.91
C LEU A 107 -4.87 -1.60 16.24
N LYS A 108 -4.62 -2.92 16.36
CA LYS A 108 -5.58 -3.93 15.89
C LYS A 108 -6.92 -3.81 16.59
N LYS A 109 -6.93 -3.65 17.93
CA LYS A 109 -8.17 -3.47 18.70
C LYS A 109 -8.88 -2.17 18.32
N LEU A 110 -8.14 -1.08 18.13
CA LEU A 110 -8.68 0.20 17.66
C LEU A 110 -9.27 0.08 16.25
N ALA A 111 -8.57 -0.57 15.31
CA ALA A 111 -9.04 -0.81 13.95
C ALA A 111 -10.34 -1.61 13.94
N ARG A 112 -10.45 -2.63 14.81
CA ARG A 112 -11.69 -3.42 15.00
C ARG A 112 -12.82 -2.57 15.56
N ALA A 113 -12.54 -1.71 16.54
CA ALA A 113 -13.54 -0.83 17.13
C ALA A 113 -14.05 0.21 16.12
N GLN A 114 -13.16 0.78 15.32
CA GLN A 114 -13.50 1.69 14.23
C GLN A 114 -14.24 0.98 13.09
N SER A 115 -14.01 -0.33 12.88
CA SER A 115 -14.70 -1.12 11.85
C SER A 115 -16.06 -1.70 12.27
N LYS A 116 -16.66 -1.15 13.34
CA LYS A 116 -17.99 -1.58 13.81
C LYS A 116 -19.10 -1.15 12.84
N PRO A 117 -20.24 -1.89 12.80
CA PRO A 117 -21.40 -1.47 12.04
C PRO A 117 -21.85 -0.07 12.46
N GLY A 118 -22.07 0.84 11.50
CA GLY A 118 -22.52 2.22 11.75
C GLY A 118 -21.44 3.29 11.57
N GLU A 119 -20.16 2.95 11.75
CA GLU A 119 -19.03 3.89 11.60
C GLU A 119 -18.46 3.92 10.17
N LEU A 120 -18.62 2.83 9.42
CA LEU A 120 -18.21 2.72 8.01
C LEU A 120 -19.34 2.21 7.12
N GLN A 121 -19.28 2.62 5.85
CA GLN A 121 -20.06 1.99 4.80
C GLN A 121 -19.73 0.50 4.71
N TRP A 122 -20.74 -0.32 4.39
CA TRP A 122 -20.63 -1.79 4.46
C TRP A 122 -19.47 -2.36 3.63
N PHE A 123 -19.18 -1.77 2.46
CA PHE A 123 -18.09 -2.20 1.58
C PHE A 123 -16.70 -1.84 2.14
N GLN A 124 -16.54 -0.65 2.73
CA GLN A 124 -15.30 -0.25 3.39
C GLN A 124 -15.06 -1.11 4.63
N ARG A 125 -16.12 -1.41 5.37
CA ARG A 125 -16.09 -2.32 6.51
C ARG A 125 -15.70 -3.73 6.10
N ALA A 126 -16.28 -4.26 5.01
CA ALA A 126 -15.92 -5.57 4.49
C ALA A 126 -14.42 -5.62 4.11
N ALA A 127 -13.92 -4.61 3.41
CA ALA A 127 -12.49 -4.51 3.10
C ALA A 127 -11.63 -4.46 4.37
N ALA A 128 -11.94 -3.58 5.32
CA ALA A 128 -11.21 -3.47 6.59
C ALA A 128 -11.18 -4.80 7.38
N LEU A 129 -12.32 -5.49 7.47
CA LEU A 129 -12.41 -6.78 8.16
C LEU A 129 -11.63 -7.88 7.43
N MET A 130 -11.72 -7.96 6.09
CA MET A 130 -10.88 -8.89 5.32
C MET A 130 -9.40 -8.66 5.59
N ASN A 131 -8.97 -7.40 5.67
CA ASN A 131 -7.58 -7.08 5.97
C ASN A 131 -7.18 -7.44 7.39
N LEU A 132 -8.07 -7.24 8.37
CA LEU A 132 -7.83 -7.58 9.78
C LEU A 132 -7.85 -9.09 10.08
N TYR A 133 -8.59 -9.88 9.31
CA TYR A 133 -8.85 -11.30 9.60
C TYR A 133 -8.19 -12.27 8.62
N LEU A 134 -8.10 -11.93 7.33
CA LEU A 134 -7.56 -12.83 6.30
C LEU A 134 -6.11 -12.49 5.93
N ASN A 135 -5.78 -11.19 5.86
CA ASN A 135 -4.44 -10.75 5.44
C ASN A 135 -3.49 -10.48 6.62
N CYS A 136 -3.95 -10.62 7.86
CA CYS A 136 -3.18 -10.22 9.04
C CYS A 136 -2.42 -11.41 9.66
N LYS A 137 -1.12 -11.55 9.40
CA LYS A 137 -0.27 -12.53 10.08
C LYS A 137 0.35 -11.95 11.36
N LYS A 138 0.62 -12.79 12.35
CA LYS A 138 1.14 -12.40 13.67
C LYS A 138 2.56 -12.93 13.87
N ALA A 139 3.48 -12.06 14.26
CA ALA A 139 4.79 -12.41 14.78
C ALA A 139 4.84 -12.17 16.30
N GLU A 140 5.54 -13.05 17.01
CA GLU A 140 5.69 -12.98 18.47
C GLU A 140 6.83 -12.06 18.90
N ASP A 141 7.89 -11.99 18.10
CA ASP A 141 9.04 -11.13 18.30
C ASP A 141 9.48 -10.49 16.97
N LEU A 142 10.55 -9.69 17.04
CA LEU A 142 11.09 -9.02 15.86
C LEU A 142 11.82 -9.98 14.91
N ASP A 143 12.39 -11.08 15.41
CA ASP A 143 13.08 -12.08 14.60
C ASP A 143 12.07 -12.78 13.69
N ALA A 144 10.99 -13.28 14.26
CA ALA A 144 9.89 -13.90 13.54
C ALA A 144 9.22 -12.92 12.56
N LEU A 145 9.17 -11.62 12.88
CA LEU A 145 8.67 -10.62 11.93
C LEU A 145 9.64 -10.45 10.75
N ALA A 146 10.94 -10.32 11.02
CA ALA A 146 11.95 -10.14 9.98
C ALA A 146 11.99 -11.34 9.03
N GLU A 147 11.94 -12.57 9.56
CA GLU A 147 11.86 -13.80 8.78
C GLU A 147 10.55 -13.89 7.98
N MET A 148 9.41 -13.53 8.57
CA MET A 148 8.13 -13.55 7.89
C MET A 148 8.04 -12.56 6.72
N LEU A 149 8.76 -11.44 6.81
CA LEU A 149 8.82 -10.41 5.78
C LEU A 149 9.98 -10.60 4.80
N ASP A 150 10.88 -11.54 5.06
CA ASP A 150 12.13 -11.73 4.31
C ASP A 150 13.00 -10.45 4.26
N VAL A 151 13.12 -9.76 5.40
CA VAL A 151 13.88 -8.51 5.52
C VAL A 151 14.98 -8.59 6.59
N PRO A 152 16.07 -7.80 6.49
CA PRO A 152 17.09 -7.79 7.52
C PRO A 152 16.55 -7.29 8.88
N ARG A 153 16.69 -8.11 9.93
CA ARG A 153 16.30 -7.76 11.31
C ARG A 153 16.84 -6.39 11.74
N ALA A 154 18.11 -6.10 11.44
CA ALA A 154 18.76 -4.85 11.85
C ALA A 154 18.08 -3.62 11.23
N THR A 155 17.71 -3.69 9.95
CA THR A 155 17.01 -2.60 9.25
C THR A 155 15.61 -2.40 9.84
N LEU A 156 14.89 -3.50 10.09
CA LEU A 156 13.56 -3.45 10.66
C LEU A 156 13.57 -2.89 12.09
N GLN A 157 14.52 -3.32 12.93
CA GLN A 157 14.72 -2.79 14.28
C GLN A 157 14.96 -1.28 14.25
N LYS A 158 15.88 -0.82 13.40
CA LYS A 158 16.18 0.60 13.22
C LYS A 158 14.92 1.40 12.85
N THR A 159 14.16 0.92 11.87
CA THR A 159 12.90 1.56 11.44
C THR A 159 11.89 1.68 12.59
N LEU A 160 11.72 0.62 13.38
CA LEU A 160 10.79 0.62 14.51
C LEU A 160 11.28 1.53 15.65
N ASP A 161 12.58 1.55 15.94
CA ASP A 161 13.17 2.41 16.96
C ASP A 161 13.05 3.88 16.60
N GLU A 162 13.35 4.25 15.35
CA GLU A 162 13.16 5.60 14.83
C GLU A 162 11.69 6.02 14.91
N ASN A 163 10.76 5.14 14.53
CA ASN A 163 9.34 5.45 14.64
C ASN A 163 8.90 5.61 16.11
N ASN A 164 9.37 4.74 17.00
CA ASN A 164 9.07 4.79 18.42
C ASN A 164 9.67 6.03 19.08
N ALA A 165 10.85 6.48 18.66
CA ALA A 165 11.46 7.72 19.12
C ALA A 165 10.61 8.93 18.73
N VAL A 166 10.19 9.01 17.46
CA VAL A 166 9.28 10.08 16.98
C VAL A 166 7.94 10.03 17.73
N ALA A 167 7.38 8.84 17.98
CA ALA A 167 6.13 8.68 18.73
C ALA A 167 6.24 9.14 20.19
N ARG A 168 7.39 8.96 20.84
CA ARG A 168 7.64 9.45 22.21
C ARG A 168 7.90 10.95 22.26
N ASP A 169 8.59 11.50 21.26
CA ASP A 169 8.89 12.93 21.19
C ASP A 169 7.64 13.78 20.89
N SER A 170 6.59 13.17 20.33
CA SER A 170 5.24 13.76 20.22
C SER A 170 4.62 14.21 21.54
N GLU A 171 5.06 13.64 22.67
CA GLU A 171 4.57 13.96 24.01
C GLU A 171 5.40 15.09 24.67
N GLY A 172 6.46 15.57 24.00
CA GLY A 172 7.33 16.66 24.46
C GLY A 172 7.07 18.01 23.75
N PRO A 173 7.40 19.15 24.38
CA PRO A 173 7.10 20.48 23.84
C PRO A 173 7.97 20.93 22.64
N LEU A 174 8.94 20.12 22.18
CA LEU A 174 9.89 20.50 21.12
C LEU A 174 9.43 20.02 19.74
N ARG A 175 8.47 20.77 19.18
CA ARG A 175 8.05 20.66 17.79
C ARG A 175 9.07 21.35 16.88
N GLN A 176 9.75 20.61 16.01
CA GLN A 176 10.06 20.94 14.60
C GLN A 176 11.22 20.08 14.07
N SER A 177 10.92 19.02 13.31
CA SER A 177 11.73 18.56 12.17
C SER A 177 11.18 17.26 11.58
N ALA A 178 9.98 17.28 10.98
CA ALA A 178 9.52 16.10 10.24
C ALA A 178 8.55 16.48 9.10
N ARG A 179 9.05 17.20 8.08
CA ARG A 179 8.27 17.63 6.90
C ARG A 179 7.75 16.49 6.01
N GLN A 180 8.10 15.24 6.29
CA GLN A 180 7.67 14.06 5.52
C GLN A 180 6.88 13.04 6.36
N CYS A 181 6.60 13.35 7.62
CA CYS A 181 6.03 12.41 8.58
C CYS A 181 4.60 12.79 8.97
N ALA A 182 3.77 11.78 9.19
CA ALA A 182 2.51 11.92 9.92
C ALA A 182 2.71 12.75 11.20
N PRO A 183 1.77 13.64 11.59
CA PRO A 183 1.88 14.40 12.82
C PRO A 183 2.15 13.44 13.99
N ALA A 184 3.21 13.73 14.74
CA ALA A 184 3.75 12.85 15.79
C ALA A 184 2.65 12.44 16.80
N GLU A 185 1.70 13.34 17.08
CA GLU A 185 0.55 13.21 17.99
C GLU A 185 -0.41 12.04 17.72
N ARG A 186 -0.21 11.24 16.65
CA ARG A 186 -1.08 10.10 16.32
C ARG A 186 -0.33 8.79 16.09
N ARG A 187 0.93 8.66 16.52
CA ARG A 187 1.74 7.44 16.33
C ARG A 187 1.68 6.52 17.54
N SER A 188 1.48 5.22 17.31
CA SER A 188 1.58 4.21 18.38
C SER A 188 3.01 3.74 18.58
N VAL A 189 3.36 3.43 19.83
CA VAL A 189 4.61 2.74 20.18
C VAL A 189 4.42 1.23 19.96
N LEU A 190 5.09 0.68 18.95
CA LEU A 190 5.06 -0.73 18.60
C LEU A 190 6.02 -1.51 19.51
N ARG A 191 5.52 -2.41 20.38
CA ARG A 191 6.33 -3.12 21.38
C ARG A 191 6.23 -4.65 21.36
N ASP A 192 5.03 -5.26 21.44
CA ASP A 192 4.97 -6.65 21.93
C ASP A 192 4.13 -7.65 21.12
N ARG A 193 3.76 -7.34 19.88
CA ARG A 193 3.16 -8.27 18.89
C ARG A 193 2.87 -7.54 17.59
N LEU A 194 3.60 -7.89 16.56
CA LEU A 194 3.54 -7.19 15.29
C LEU A 194 2.71 -8.00 14.30
N LEU A 195 1.73 -7.32 13.71
CA LEU A 195 0.84 -7.90 12.74
C LEU A 195 1.15 -7.31 11.37
N ALA A 196 1.34 -8.18 10.38
CA ALA A 196 1.76 -7.80 9.05
C ALA A 196 1.08 -8.66 7.99
N ARG A 197 0.36 -8.02 7.07
CA ARG A 197 0.45 -8.24 5.61
C ARG A 197 -0.56 -7.36 4.89
N PHE A 198 -0.07 -6.69 3.85
CA PHE A 198 -0.90 -6.12 2.80
C PHE A 198 -0.20 -6.34 1.46
N GLU A 199 0.03 -7.61 1.13
CA GLU A 199 0.66 -7.95 -0.14
C GLU A 199 -0.23 -7.54 -1.31
N ALA A 200 0.33 -6.78 -2.26
CA ALA A 200 -0.02 -6.97 -3.66
C ALA A 200 0.38 -8.42 -4.02
N PRO A 201 -0.41 -9.14 -4.84
CA PRO A 201 -0.09 -10.52 -5.19
C PRO A 201 1.37 -10.63 -5.65
N PRO A 202 2.10 -11.69 -5.24
CA PRO A 202 3.51 -11.81 -5.50
C PRO A 202 3.78 -11.74 -7.00
N LEU A 203 4.91 -11.12 -7.36
CA LEU A 203 5.54 -11.22 -8.67
C LEU A 203 5.81 -12.70 -8.96
N ARG A 204 4.82 -13.43 -9.50
CA ARG A 204 5.04 -14.75 -10.07
C ARG A 204 5.79 -14.55 -11.38
N GLY A 205 7.10 -14.41 -11.27
CA GLY A 205 8.02 -14.76 -12.34
C GLY A 205 7.93 -16.25 -12.57
N ASP A 206 6.97 -16.70 -13.37
CA ASP A 206 7.09 -17.97 -14.11
C ASP A 206 6.08 -18.20 -15.26
N ASP A 207 5.16 -17.28 -15.56
CA ASP A 207 4.29 -17.43 -16.76
C ASP A 207 4.78 -16.67 -18.01
N ALA A 208 5.89 -15.94 -17.92
CA ALA A 208 6.49 -15.24 -19.07
C ALA A 208 7.08 -16.17 -20.15
N ARG A 209 7.10 -17.49 -19.94
CA ARG A 209 7.54 -18.47 -20.95
C ARG A 209 6.40 -19.10 -21.77
N ARG A 210 5.13 -18.90 -21.43
CA ARG A 210 3.99 -19.48 -22.18
C ARG A 210 3.30 -18.54 -23.17
N ALA A 211 3.69 -17.28 -23.23
CA ALA A 211 3.19 -16.30 -24.21
C ALA A 211 4.15 -16.06 -25.40
N ARG A 212 5.18 -16.92 -25.57
CA ARG A 212 6.06 -16.97 -26.76
C ARG A 212 6.06 -18.37 -27.38
N GLY A 213 4.87 -18.90 -27.63
CA GLY A 213 4.63 -20.12 -28.40
C GLY A 213 3.50 -19.89 -29.37
#